data_AF-A0A2N7DT63-F1
#
_entry.id   AF-A0A2N7DT63-F1
#
_cell.length_a   1.000
_cell.length_b   1.000
_cell.length_c   1.000
_cell.angle_alpha   90.00
_cell.angle_beta   90.00
_cell.angle_gamma   90.00
#
_symmetry.space_group_name_H-M   'P 1'
#
loop_
_entity.id
_entity.type
_entity.pdbx_description
1 polymer ?
#
loop_
_entity_poly.entity_id
_entity_poly.type
_entity_poly.pdbx_seq_one_letter_code
_entity_poly.pdbx_strand_id
1 'polypeptide(L)'
;MLATAEQQQIVLNGCGAPLLQAAIDINFAARYEALLSEFPKVEDYIWPKHYVSLTRQQEMVTEVSTAAGMPMRYYKATGGWWERTKKYPRQDIRAKIEMRQWVTFGMRVIPPASHYGGGGSFDDIWNALRLHRGEVLDYDADIQTPHSPWCYTEQAYYTVLTEGFQLLQDLELLLPQGCTEGWRVKTDEML
;
A
#
# COMPACT_ATOMS: atom_id res chain seq x y z
N MET A 1 -5.09 22.85 -0.30
CA MET A 1 -3.96 23.80 -0.44
C MET A 1 -2.89 23.15 -1.32
N LEU A 2 -2.24 23.82 -2.28
CA LEU A 2 -1.18 23.16 -3.07
C LEU A 2 -0.03 22.68 -2.18
N ALA A 3 0.44 21.46 -2.42
CA ALA A 3 1.55 20.87 -1.68
C ALA A 3 2.85 21.66 -1.93
N THR A 4 3.58 21.96 -0.85
CA THR A 4 4.89 22.62 -0.93
C THR A 4 5.93 21.71 -1.56
N ALA A 5 7.02 22.28 -2.10
CA ALA A 5 8.12 21.50 -2.65
C ALA A 5 8.70 20.48 -1.63
N GLU A 6 8.76 20.86 -0.35
CA GLU A 6 9.18 19.97 0.73
C GLU A 6 8.21 18.79 0.92
N GLN A 7 6.90 19.04 0.91
CA GLN A 7 5.87 17.99 1.01
C GLN A 7 5.92 17.04 -0.19
N GLN A 8 6.13 17.56 -1.40
CA GLN A 8 6.29 16.74 -2.61
C GLN A 8 7.55 15.87 -2.52
N GLN A 9 8.67 16.42 -2.04
CA GLN A 9 9.92 15.66 -1.86
C GLN A 9 9.78 14.56 -0.79
N ILE A 10 9.00 14.82 0.27
CA ILE A 10 8.68 13.84 1.32
C ILE A 10 7.93 12.63 0.76
N VAL A 11 7.01 12.83 -0.19
CA VAL A 11 6.28 11.75 -0.90
C VAL A 11 7.24 10.96 -1.79
N LEU A 12 8.02 11.64 -2.63
CA LEU A 12 8.98 11.00 -3.55
C LEU A 12 10.05 10.19 -2.81
N ASN A 13 10.64 10.74 -1.75
CA ASN A 13 11.61 10.05 -0.89
C ASN A 13 10.96 8.94 -0.03
N GLY A 14 9.64 8.98 0.15
CA GLY A 14 8.89 7.94 0.84
C GLY A 14 8.86 6.64 0.04
N CYS A 15 8.72 6.74 -1.29
CA CYS A 15 8.73 5.59 -2.20
C CYS A 15 10.15 5.15 -2.56
N GLY A 16 11.08 6.08 -2.73
CA GLY A 16 12.42 5.78 -3.22
C GLY A 16 12.46 5.43 -4.71
N ALA A 17 13.61 5.68 -5.34
CA ALA A 17 13.77 5.55 -6.79
C ALA A 17 13.53 4.11 -7.32
N PRO A 18 14.02 3.03 -6.65
CA PRO A 18 13.78 1.67 -7.14
C PRO A 18 12.30 1.28 -7.18
N LEU A 19 11.52 1.67 -6.16
CA LEU A 19 10.09 1.37 -6.12
C LEU A 19 9.33 2.22 -7.14
N LEU A 20 9.67 3.50 -7.27
CA LEU A 20 9.03 4.37 -8.26
C LEU A 20 9.24 3.81 -9.68
N GLN A 21 10.46 3.38 -10.01
CA GLN A 21 10.74 2.78 -11.31
C GLN A 21 9.97 1.46 -11.51
N ALA A 22 9.99 0.56 -10.53
CA ALA A 22 9.22 -0.69 -10.60
C ALA A 22 7.71 -0.41 -10.79
N ALA A 23 7.18 0.60 -10.12
CA ALA A 23 5.78 0.98 -10.24
C ALA A 23 5.43 1.57 -11.62
N ILE A 24 6.35 2.30 -12.25
CA ILE A 24 6.22 2.74 -13.66
C ILE A 24 6.18 1.52 -14.58
N ASP A 25 7.13 0.59 -14.42
CA ASP A 25 7.30 -0.56 -15.32
C ASP A 25 6.09 -1.50 -15.33
N ILE A 26 5.38 -1.62 -14.20
CA ILE A 26 4.17 -2.46 -14.09
C ILE A 26 2.86 -1.69 -14.34
N ASN A 27 2.96 -0.42 -14.77
CA ASN A 27 1.82 0.47 -14.95
C ASN A 27 0.93 0.56 -13.70
N PHE A 28 1.56 0.68 -12.52
CA PHE A 28 0.88 0.66 -11.22
C PHE A 28 -0.23 1.71 -11.13
N ALA A 29 0.03 2.94 -11.57
CA ALA A 29 -0.94 4.04 -11.45
C ALA A 29 -2.25 3.71 -12.15
N ALA A 30 -2.23 3.24 -13.41
CA ALA A 30 -3.46 2.93 -14.14
C ALA A 30 -4.24 1.78 -13.49
N ARG A 31 -3.54 0.76 -12.99
CA ARG A 31 -4.17 -0.38 -12.29
C ARG A 31 -4.79 0.05 -10.96
N TYR A 32 -4.10 0.89 -10.21
CA TYR A 32 -4.58 1.39 -8.94
C TYR A 32 -5.73 2.40 -9.10
N GLU A 33 -5.65 3.30 -10.08
CA GLU A 33 -6.73 4.22 -10.45
C GLU A 33 -8.00 3.47 -10.88
N ALA A 34 -7.85 2.35 -11.60
CA ALA A 34 -8.98 1.48 -11.95
C ALA A 34 -9.66 0.90 -10.69
N LEU A 35 -8.89 0.41 -9.71
CA LEU A 35 -9.43 -0.06 -8.43
C LEU A 35 -10.14 1.06 -7.65
N LEU A 36 -9.55 2.25 -7.58
CA LEU A 36 -10.16 3.40 -6.88
C LEU A 36 -11.47 3.83 -7.56
N SER A 37 -11.52 3.78 -8.89
CA SER A 37 -12.70 4.16 -9.68
C SER A 37 -13.81 3.13 -9.61
N GLU A 38 -13.48 1.84 -9.57
CA GLU A 38 -14.45 0.74 -9.47
C GLU A 38 -15.04 0.65 -8.05
N PHE A 39 -14.24 0.97 -7.03
CA PHE A 39 -14.62 0.86 -5.63
C PHE A 39 -14.55 2.22 -4.91
N PRO A 40 -15.33 3.23 -5.33
CA PRO A 40 -15.29 4.56 -4.73
C PRO A 40 -15.98 4.59 -3.36
N LYS A 41 -15.61 5.57 -2.54
CA LYS A 41 -16.36 5.87 -1.32
C LYS A 41 -17.75 6.41 -1.68
N VAL A 42 -18.79 5.81 -1.09
CA VAL A 42 -20.16 6.34 -1.09
C VAL A 42 -20.33 7.31 0.08
N GLU A 43 -20.56 8.60 -0.21
CA GLU A 43 -20.57 9.69 0.79
C GLU A 43 -21.65 9.51 1.87
N ASP A 44 -22.85 9.06 1.48
CA ASP A 44 -23.99 8.88 2.38
C ASP A 44 -24.10 7.45 2.94
N TYR A 45 -23.02 6.67 2.90
CA TYR A 45 -23.07 5.29 3.39
C TYR A 45 -23.18 5.24 4.92
N ILE A 46 -24.34 4.80 5.41
CA ILE A 46 -24.60 4.62 6.84
C ILE A 46 -24.14 3.22 7.28
N TRP A 47 -23.08 3.18 8.08
CA TRP A 47 -22.65 2.01 8.85
C TRP A 47 -23.78 1.48 9.76
N PRO A 48 -24.09 0.17 9.87
CA PRO A 48 -23.27 -1.00 9.51
C PRO A 48 -23.98 -2.02 8.59
N LYS A 49 -24.97 -1.64 7.77
CA LYS A 49 -25.94 -2.62 7.21
C LYS A 49 -25.35 -3.78 6.38
N HIS A 50 -24.12 -3.68 5.86
CA HIS A 50 -23.47 -4.68 5.02
C HIS A 50 -22.00 -4.95 5.39
N TYR A 51 -21.67 -4.97 6.68
CA TYR A 51 -20.29 -5.24 7.12
C TYR A 51 -19.92 -6.73 6.98
N VAL A 52 -18.85 -7.03 6.24
CA VAL A 52 -18.27 -8.38 6.19
C VAL A 52 -17.62 -8.70 7.53
N SER A 53 -17.97 -9.85 8.11
CA SER A 53 -17.44 -10.23 9.42
C SER A 53 -15.92 -10.34 9.42
N LEU A 54 -15.28 -10.04 10.56
CA LEU A 54 -13.83 -10.18 10.70
C LEU A 54 -13.35 -11.62 10.39
N THR A 55 -14.11 -12.64 10.81
CA THR A 55 -13.79 -14.04 10.49
C THR A 55 -13.73 -14.25 8.98
N ARG A 56 -14.72 -13.73 8.25
CA ARG A 56 -14.74 -13.85 6.79
C ARG A 56 -13.61 -13.06 6.14
N GLN A 57 -13.30 -11.85 6.62
CA GLN A 57 -12.12 -11.09 6.16
C GLN A 57 -10.82 -11.90 6.35
N GLN A 58 -10.65 -12.58 7.49
CA GLN A 58 -9.47 -13.43 7.74
C GLN A 58 -9.37 -14.61 6.78
N GLU A 59 -10.49 -15.27 6.47
CA GLU A 59 -10.55 -16.35 5.49
C GLU A 59 -10.14 -15.85 4.10
N MET A 60 -10.72 -14.73 3.64
CA MET A 60 -10.41 -14.14 2.33
C MET A 60 -8.92 -13.76 2.21
N VAL A 61 -8.35 -13.12 3.24
CA VAL A 61 -6.91 -12.80 3.21
C VAL A 61 -6.08 -14.07 3.18
N THR A 62 -6.43 -15.08 3.97
CA THR A 62 -5.68 -16.34 4.00
C THR A 62 -5.71 -17.03 2.64
N GLU A 63 -6.88 -17.11 2.01
CA GLU A 63 -7.06 -17.69 0.69
C GLU A 63 -6.24 -16.97 -0.38
N VAL A 64 -6.46 -15.65 -0.54
CA VAL A 64 -5.80 -14.86 -1.58
C VAL A 64 -4.30 -14.78 -1.33
N SER A 65 -3.87 -14.55 -0.09
CA SER A 65 -2.45 -14.46 0.24
C SER A 65 -1.70 -15.78 0.07
N THR A 66 -2.37 -16.91 0.31
CA THR A 66 -1.78 -18.23 0.08
C THR A 66 -1.68 -18.54 -1.41
N ALA A 67 -2.74 -18.26 -2.18
CA ALA A 67 -2.70 -18.37 -3.64
C ALA A 67 -1.60 -17.49 -4.25
N ALA A 68 -1.39 -16.30 -3.68
CA ALA A 68 -0.34 -15.37 -4.04
C ALA A 68 1.07 -15.76 -3.52
N GLY A 69 1.25 -16.91 -2.87
CA GLY A 69 2.56 -17.32 -2.33
C GLY A 69 3.13 -16.37 -1.25
N MET A 70 2.28 -15.51 -0.67
CA MET A 70 2.63 -14.54 0.37
C MET A 70 1.72 -14.64 1.61
N PRO A 71 1.63 -15.80 2.28
CA PRO A 71 0.76 -15.92 3.45
C PRO A 71 0.98 -14.83 4.50
N MET A 72 -0.13 -14.30 4.98
CA MET A 72 -0.17 -13.20 5.94
C MET A 72 -0.61 -13.69 7.32
N ARG A 73 -0.14 -13.01 8.37
CA ARG A 73 -0.57 -13.24 9.76
C ARG A 73 -1.40 -12.06 10.24
N TYR A 74 -2.52 -12.35 10.89
CA TYR A 74 -3.38 -11.34 11.51
C TYR A 74 -2.86 -10.87 12.88
N TYR A 75 -2.92 -9.56 13.12
CA TYR A 75 -2.52 -8.87 14.34
C TYR A 75 -3.68 -7.99 14.83
N LYS A 76 -4.15 -8.22 16.07
CA LYS A 76 -5.42 -7.71 16.59
C LYS A 76 -5.45 -6.20 16.96
N ALA A 77 -4.34 -5.47 16.93
CA ALA A 77 -4.29 -4.11 17.47
C ALA A 77 -5.26 -3.14 16.75
N THR A 78 -6.08 -2.41 17.54
CA THR A 78 -6.98 -1.28 17.15
C THR A 78 -7.61 -1.32 15.75
N GLY A 79 -8.30 -2.42 15.40
CA GLY A 79 -8.97 -2.57 14.10
C GLY A 79 -8.44 -3.74 13.29
N GLY A 80 -7.26 -4.24 13.62
CA GLY A 80 -6.72 -5.45 13.02
C GLY A 80 -5.98 -5.20 11.71
N TRP A 81 -4.77 -5.72 11.59
CA TRP A 81 -4.03 -5.71 10.32
C TRP A 81 -3.33 -7.04 10.09
N TRP A 82 -3.01 -7.30 8.82
CA TRP A 82 -2.31 -8.49 8.38
C TRP A 82 -0.90 -8.10 7.98
N GLU A 83 0.10 -8.84 8.43
CA GLU A 83 1.50 -8.65 8.01
C GLU A 83 2.08 -9.95 7.46
N ARG A 84 2.99 -9.82 6.48
CA ARG A 84 3.70 -10.96 5.91
C ARG A 84 4.52 -11.69 6.97
N THR A 85 4.53 -13.01 6.95
CA THR A 85 5.36 -13.78 7.89
C THR A 85 6.84 -13.77 7.51
N LYS A 86 7.74 -13.89 8.50
CA LYS A 86 9.20 -13.86 8.31
C LYS A 86 9.79 -15.04 7.51
N LYS A 87 9.01 -16.03 7.08
CA LYS A 87 9.51 -17.27 6.45
C LYS A 87 9.51 -17.28 4.91
N TYR A 88 9.23 -16.14 4.28
CA TYR A 88 9.03 -16.03 2.82
C TYR A 88 10.24 -15.44 2.09
N PRO A 89 10.39 -15.67 0.76
CA PRO A 89 11.64 -15.45 0.03
C PRO A 89 12.18 -14.01 0.07
N ARG A 90 11.31 -12.99 0.11
CA ARG A 90 11.68 -11.57 0.26
C ARG A 90 11.53 -11.11 1.72
N GLN A 91 12.44 -11.56 2.60
CA GLN A 91 12.44 -11.15 4.02
C GLN A 91 12.78 -9.67 4.23
N ASP A 92 13.42 -9.07 3.23
CA ASP A 92 13.65 -7.64 3.12
C ASP A 92 12.37 -6.85 2.84
N ILE A 93 11.25 -7.49 2.46
CA ILE A 93 9.98 -6.78 2.21
C ILE A 93 8.97 -7.14 3.30
N ARG A 94 8.52 -6.13 4.04
CA ARG A 94 7.32 -6.22 4.88
C ARG A 94 6.12 -5.72 4.10
N ALA A 95 5.08 -6.55 4.00
CA ALA A 95 3.76 -6.14 3.54
C ALA A 95 2.80 -6.05 4.72
N LYS A 96 1.92 -5.05 4.71
CA LYS A 96 0.86 -4.82 5.67
C LYS A 96 -0.44 -4.58 4.93
N ILE A 97 -1.53 -5.20 5.38
CA ILE A 97 -2.87 -4.97 4.84
C ILE A 97 -3.77 -4.60 6.01
N GLU A 98 -4.57 -3.56 5.85
CA GLU A 98 -5.66 -3.25 6.77
C GLU A 98 -6.99 -3.41 6.04
N MET A 99 -7.85 -4.27 6.58
CA MET A 99 -9.20 -4.47 6.05
C MET A 99 -10.20 -3.85 7.01
N ARG A 100 -10.72 -2.71 6.60
CA ARG A 100 -11.93 -2.10 7.17
C ARG A 100 -12.98 -2.10 6.08
N GLN A 101 -13.91 -1.16 6.08
CA GLN A 101 -14.78 -0.93 4.92
C GLN A 101 -14.01 -0.56 3.65
N TRP A 102 -12.76 -0.15 3.78
CA TRP A 102 -11.80 0.02 2.70
C TRP A 102 -10.59 -0.87 2.96
N VAL A 103 -9.82 -1.14 1.91
CA VAL A 103 -8.60 -1.95 2.01
C VAL A 103 -7.38 -1.06 1.79
N THR A 104 -6.46 -1.05 2.74
CA THR A 104 -5.16 -0.39 2.59
C THR A 104 -4.07 -1.43 2.38
N PHE A 105 -3.16 -1.13 1.45
CA PHE A 105 -1.95 -1.91 1.22
C PHE A 105 -0.74 -1.04 1.56
N GLY A 106 0.11 -1.56 2.45
CA GLY A 106 1.37 -0.97 2.86
C GLY A 106 2.52 -1.91 2.55
N MET A 107 3.64 -1.37 2.10
CA MET A 107 4.88 -2.12 2.00
C MET A 107 6.08 -1.33 2.50
N ARG A 108 7.09 -2.05 2.95
CA ARG A 108 8.35 -1.49 3.44
C ARG A 108 9.51 -2.38 3.02
N VAL A 109 10.51 -1.79 2.38
CA VAL A 109 11.78 -2.46 2.11
C VAL A 109 12.72 -2.21 3.30
N ILE A 110 13.26 -3.28 3.87
CA ILE A 110 14.16 -3.30 5.01
C ILE A 110 15.48 -3.89 4.55
N PRO A 111 16.50 -3.05 4.38
CA PRO A 111 17.82 -3.50 3.98
C PRO A 111 18.48 -4.41 5.03
N PRO A 112 19.35 -5.34 4.61
CA PRO A 112 20.25 -6.03 5.52
C PRO A 112 21.09 -5.00 6.31
N ALA A 113 21.18 -5.17 7.64
CA ALA A 113 21.94 -4.33 8.56
C ALA A 113 21.46 -2.88 8.77
N SER A 114 20.24 -2.53 8.35
CA SER A 114 19.73 -1.17 8.50
C SER A 114 18.54 -1.04 9.46
N HIS A 115 18.50 0.07 10.22
CA HIS A 115 17.32 0.55 10.96
C HIS A 115 16.40 1.45 10.10
N TYR A 116 16.71 1.65 8.81
CA TYR A 116 15.96 2.51 7.90
C TYR A 116 14.55 1.96 7.69
N GLY A 117 13.58 2.82 7.96
CA GLY A 117 12.16 2.56 7.78
C GLY A 117 11.65 3.35 6.59
N GLY A 118 12.05 2.96 5.38
CA GLY A 118 11.46 3.48 4.15
C GLY A 118 10.41 2.51 3.63
N GLY A 119 9.17 2.95 3.56
CA GLY A 119 8.06 2.19 3.01
C GLY A 119 7.05 3.11 2.36
N GLY A 120 6.38 2.60 1.32
CA GLY A 120 5.27 3.26 0.64
C GLY A 120 4.00 2.46 0.87
N SER A 121 2.91 3.16 1.20
CA SER A 121 1.58 2.63 0.92
C SER A 121 1.30 2.69 -0.57
N PHE A 122 0.31 1.92 -1.04
CA PHE A 122 -0.11 2.02 -2.43
C PHE A 122 -0.56 3.44 -2.80
N ASP A 123 -1.14 4.16 -1.85
CA ASP A 123 -1.48 5.59 -1.94
C ASP A 123 -0.23 6.46 -2.11
N ASP A 124 0.82 6.23 -1.32
CA ASP A 124 2.10 6.94 -1.48
C ASP A 124 2.73 6.70 -2.87
N ILE A 125 2.69 5.45 -3.36
CA ILE A 125 3.20 5.09 -4.69
C ILE A 125 2.41 5.82 -5.78
N TRP A 126 1.09 5.83 -5.66
CA TRP A 126 0.21 6.49 -6.61
C TRP A 126 0.45 8.01 -6.66
N ASN A 127 0.55 8.66 -5.49
CA ASN A 127 0.88 10.07 -5.39
C ASN A 127 2.29 10.40 -5.92
N ALA A 128 3.28 9.54 -5.66
CA ALA A 128 4.62 9.70 -6.21
C ALA A 128 4.64 9.60 -7.74
N LEU A 129 3.83 8.71 -8.33
CA LEU A 129 3.68 8.59 -9.78
C LEU A 129 3.00 9.82 -10.41
N ARG A 130 1.99 10.39 -9.74
CA ARG A 130 1.36 11.66 -10.16
C ARG A 130 2.37 12.81 -10.17
N LEU A 131 3.15 12.95 -9.10
CA LEU A 131 4.25 13.93 -9.03
C LEU A 131 5.29 13.70 -10.13
N HIS A 132 5.65 12.44 -10.39
CA HIS A 132 6.60 12.08 -11.45
C HIS A 132 6.11 12.49 -12.85
N ARG A 133 4.79 12.49 -13.09
CA ARG A 133 4.16 12.98 -14.33
C ARG A 133 4.06 14.50 -14.41
N GLY A 134 4.49 15.22 -13.38
CA GLY A 134 4.41 16.69 -13.31
C GLY A 134 3.05 17.21 -12.85
N GLU A 135 2.20 16.36 -12.27
CA GLU A 135 0.97 16.82 -11.63
C GLU A 135 1.29 17.63 -10.37
N VAL A 136 0.53 18.70 -10.14
CA VAL A 136 0.60 19.47 -8.90
C VAL A 136 -0.45 18.91 -7.94
N LEU A 137 0.00 18.37 -6.81
CA LEU A 137 -0.88 17.79 -5.80
C LEU A 137 -1.43 18.86 -4.84
N ASP A 138 -2.69 18.68 -4.44
CA ASP A 138 -3.27 19.35 -3.28
C ASP A 138 -2.92 18.57 -2.01
N TYR A 139 -2.34 19.26 -1.04
CA TYR A 139 -1.93 18.67 0.23
C TYR A 139 -3.10 18.05 1.01
N ASP A 140 -4.27 18.68 0.99
CA ASP A 140 -5.42 18.24 1.78
C ASP A 140 -6.14 17.10 1.04
N ALA A 141 -6.37 17.28 -0.26
CA ALA A 141 -7.15 16.33 -1.05
C ALA A 141 -6.34 15.12 -1.53
N ASP A 142 -5.06 15.29 -1.91
CA ASP A 142 -4.26 14.20 -2.48
C ASP A 142 -3.36 13.54 -1.43
N ILE A 143 -2.81 14.30 -0.49
CA ILE A 143 -1.77 13.80 0.44
C ILE A 143 -2.34 13.44 1.81
N GLN A 144 -3.17 14.28 2.41
CA GLN A 144 -3.75 14.04 3.74
C GLN A 144 -4.95 13.10 3.72
N THR A 145 -5.63 12.97 2.58
CA THR A 145 -6.78 12.09 2.43
C THR A 145 -6.31 10.75 1.88
N PRO A 146 -6.38 9.65 2.67
CA PRO A 146 -5.94 8.35 2.17
C PRO A 146 -6.85 7.87 1.04
N HIS A 147 -6.25 7.48 -0.09
CA HIS A 147 -6.98 6.86 -1.18
C HIS A 147 -6.97 5.36 -1.00
N SER A 148 -8.16 4.75 -0.95
CA SER A 148 -8.29 3.31 -0.77
C SER A 148 -9.59 2.84 -1.39
N PRO A 149 -9.61 1.66 -2.03
CA PRO A 149 -10.83 1.08 -2.57
C PRO A 149 -11.79 0.68 -1.44
N TRP A 150 -13.02 1.16 -1.53
CA TRP A 150 -14.11 0.89 -0.58
C TRP A 150 -14.89 -0.36 -0.97
N CYS A 151 -14.93 -1.35 -0.07
CA CYS A 151 -15.50 -2.66 -0.30
C CYS A 151 -16.81 -2.83 0.47
N TYR A 152 -17.94 -2.78 -0.24
CA TYR A 152 -19.29 -2.92 0.35
C TYR A 152 -19.83 -4.35 0.36
N THR A 153 -19.15 -5.28 -0.29
CA THR A 153 -19.55 -6.68 -0.43
C THR A 153 -18.34 -7.60 -0.31
N GLU A 154 -18.56 -8.88 0.00
CA GLU A 154 -17.48 -9.88 -0.02
C GLU A 154 -16.78 -9.94 -1.39
N GLN A 155 -17.55 -9.83 -2.48
CA GLN A 155 -16.99 -9.82 -3.82
C GLN A 155 -16.03 -8.64 -4.03
N ALA A 156 -16.38 -7.44 -3.56
CA ALA A 156 -15.49 -6.28 -3.66
C ALA A 156 -14.18 -6.53 -2.87
N TYR A 157 -14.28 -7.09 -1.66
CA TYR A 157 -13.07 -7.46 -0.90
C TYR A 157 -12.20 -8.47 -1.64
N TYR A 158 -12.78 -9.54 -2.22
CA TYR A 158 -12.03 -10.53 -2.98
C TYR A 158 -11.32 -9.92 -4.19
N THR A 159 -12.02 -9.08 -4.97
CA THR A 159 -11.45 -8.43 -6.15
C THR A 159 -10.27 -7.53 -5.74
N VAL A 160 -10.51 -6.65 -4.76
CA VAL A 160 -9.48 -5.71 -4.28
C VAL A 160 -8.29 -6.44 -3.65
N LEU A 161 -8.52 -7.52 -2.90
CA LEU A 161 -7.44 -8.33 -2.35
C LEU A 161 -6.62 -8.98 -3.47
N THR A 162 -7.29 -9.62 -4.43
CA THR A 162 -6.61 -10.30 -5.55
C THR A 162 -5.74 -9.35 -6.34
N GLU A 163 -6.29 -8.21 -6.76
CA GLU A 163 -5.54 -7.20 -7.52
C GLU A 163 -4.44 -6.55 -6.69
N GLY A 164 -4.70 -6.26 -5.42
CA GLY A 164 -3.70 -5.67 -4.53
C GLY A 164 -2.52 -6.60 -4.26
N PHE A 165 -2.79 -7.91 -4.08
CA PHE A 165 -1.74 -8.91 -3.97
C PHE A 165 -0.97 -9.10 -5.29
N GLN A 166 -1.64 -9.08 -6.44
CA GLN A 166 -0.96 -9.15 -7.74
C GLN A 166 -0.05 -7.94 -7.96
N LEU A 167 -0.53 -6.72 -7.67
CA LEU A 167 0.29 -5.51 -7.71
C LEU A 167 1.52 -5.62 -6.80
N LEU A 168 1.34 -6.12 -5.58
CA LEU A 168 2.45 -6.33 -4.66
C LEU A 168 3.45 -7.35 -5.23
N GLN A 169 3.01 -8.47 -5.79
CA GLN A 169 3.90 -9.45 -6.42
C GLN A 169 4.71 -8.83 -7.56
N ASP A 170 4.05 -8.10 -8.44
CA ASP A 170 4.68 -7.50 -9.60
C ASP A 170 5.75 -6.47 -9.17
N LEU A 171 5.47 -5.69 -8.11
CA LEU A 171 6.46 -4.84 -7.46
C LEU A 171 7.61 -5.66 -6.86
N GLU A 172 7.33 -6.73 -6.11
CA GLU A 172 8.35 -7.61 -5.51
C GLU A 172 9.28 -8.25 -6.55
N LEU A 173 8.77 -8.56 -7.74
CA LEU A 173 9.55 -9.17 -8.83
C LEU A 173 10.57 -8.21 -9.45
N LEU A 174 10.24 -6.92 -9.52
CA LEU A 174 11.12 -5.90 -10.10
C LEU A 174 12.04 -5.22 -9.09
N LEU A 175 11.68 -5.22 -7.81
CA LEU A 175 12.48 -4.58 -6.76
C LEU A 175 13.81 -5.31 -6.55
N PRO A 176 14.96 -4.61 -6.60
CA PRO A 176 16.25 -5.22 -6.28
C PRO A 176 16.27 -5.73 -4.83
N GLN A 177 16.92 -6.87 -4.61
CA GLN A 177 17.04 -7.46 -3.28
C GLN A 177 17.86 -6.55 -2.36
N GLY A 178 17.33 -6.24 -1.17
CA GLY A 178 18.03 -5.47 -0.14
C GLY A 178 18.33 -4.00 -0.50
N CYS A 179 17.59 -3.41 -1.44
CA CYS A 179 17.82 -2.02 -1.85
C CYS A 179 17.53 -1.01 -0.74
N THR A 180 18.39 0.01 -0.63
CA THR A 180 18.29 1.13 0.33
C THR A 180 18.13 2.48 -0.36
N GLU A 181 18.45 2.56 -1.67
CA GLU A 181 18.59 3.83 -2.37
C GLU A 181 17.25 4.58 -2.49
N GLY A 182 17.27 5.87 -2.16
CA GLY A 182 16.09 6.74 -2.22
C GLY A 182 15.07 6.56 -1.09
N TRP A 183 15.28 5.62 -0.16
CA TRP A 183 14.39 5.39 0.98
C TRP A 183 14.76 6.26 2.18
N ARG A 184 13.76 6.79 2.90
CA ARG A 184 13.99 7.65 4.09
C ARG A 184 14.98 7.00 5.07
N VAL A 185 16.12 7.66 5.24
CA VAL A 185 16.99 7.50 6.40
C VAL A 185 16.18 8.01 7.59
N LYS A 186 15.90 7.16 8.58
CA LYS A 186 15.53 7.66 9.92
C LYS A 186 16.76 8.38 10.45
N THR A 187 16.79 9.70 10.30
CA THR A 187 17.70 10.55 11.08
C THR A 187 17.17 10.58 12.50
N ASP A 188 17.47 9.53 13.27
CA ASP A 188 17.42 9.62 14.74
C ASP A 188 18.67 10.38 15.28
N GLU A 189 19.44 11.07 14.42
CA GLU A 189 20.62 11.88 14.76
C GLU A 189 20.62 13.29 14.10
N MET A 190 19.51 14.02 14.17
CA MET A 190 19.48 15.46 13.84
C MET A 190 18.65 16.29 14.84
N LEU A 191 18.78 15.97 16.13
CA LEU A 191 18.47 16.88 17.25
C LEU A 191 19.58 16.80 18.30
#